data_AF-A0A818PTI5-F1
#
_entry.id   AF-A0A818PTI5-F1
#
_cell.length_a   1.000
_cell.length_b   1.000
_cell.length_c   1.000
_cell.angle_alpha   90.00
_cell.angle_beta   90.00
_cell.angle_gamma   90.00
#
_symmetry.space_group_name_H-M   'P 1'
#
loop_
_entity.id
_entity.type
_entity.pdbx_description
1 polymer ?
#
loop_
_entity_poly.entity_id
_entity_poly.type
_entity_poly.pdbx_seq_one_letter_code
_entity_poly.pdbx_strand_id
1 'polypeptide(L)'
;MTCGICEATINDDDTKLTCTNRICDKFTCNACINLMFEIMFGHPTLNYPLSCGACQQSFDITHIDQIIIKQKHYEQFIACVLPLFWSKDCLEKNEKLAQCPFCPYLEIHTTDACPLYFFTCQHPSCGKRSCLICLHAIKDDNDESIHRSQCIELHSYKEMIEKAAESGSQQHCPHCQLRGIKDDGCTHMVCERCGLSWCYLCGMKEEECLVDDNVEPTFSAHNQDWEQHEGRCPMSLVSIHEFDERWPQDDQDCLEYFHRYRTLCQLYEVFKIIGDDKLDKLNNTFGIIDGSGYTIEEIKDYENRILINYSSKSDE
;
A
#
# COMPACT_ATOMS: atom_id res chain seq x y z
N MET A 1 21.42 -2.00 28.87
CA MET A 1 21.07 -1.48 27.51
C MET A 1 19.86 -0.58 27.61
N THR A 2 19.50 0.20 26.57
CA THR A 2 18.33 1.09 26.60
C THR A 2 17.33 0.76 25.48
N CYS A 3 16.05 0.97 25.77
CA CYS A 3 14.98 0.81 24.79
C CYS A 3 15.10 1.88 23.70
N GLY A 4 15.01 1.48 22.43
CA GLY A 4 15.01 2.40 21.29
C GLY A 4 13.72 3.19 21.11
N ILE A 5 12.66 2.88 21.88
CA ILE A 5 11.35 3.55 21.80
C ILE A 5 11.13 4.50 22.97
N CYS A 6 11.28 4.01 24.20
CA CYS A 6 10.96 4.76 25.42
C CYS A 6 12.19 5.12 26.27
N GLU A 7 13.40 4.81 25.79
CA GLU A 7 14.69 5.08 26.45
C GLU A 7 14.89 4.42 27.82
N ALA A 8 13.93 3.62 28.30
CA ALA A 8 14.04 2.89 29.56
C ALA A 8 15.25 1.95 29.56
N THR A 9 15.90 1.82 30.72
CA THR A 9 16.98 0.85 30.92
C THR A 9 16.42 -0.57 30.92
N ILE A 10 17.06 -1.45 30.16
CA ILE A 10 16.73 -2.87 30.01
C ILE A 10 17.88 -3.70 30.57
N ASN A 11 17.56 -4.66 31.43
CA ASN A 11 18.52 -5.61 31.98
C ASN A 11 18.76 -6.78 31.01
N ASP A 12 19.88 -7.47 31.18
CA ASP A 12 20.26 -8.57 30.28
C ASP A 12 19.30 -9.76 30.34
N ASP A 13 18.66 -9.99 31.49
CA ASP A 13 17.68 -11.07 31.69
C ASP A 13 16.24 -10.68 31.28
N ASP A 14 15.99 -9.40 31.01
CA ASP A 14 14.66 -8.94 30.64
C ASP A 14 14.29 -9.44 29.23
N THR A 15 13.00 -9.80 29.06
CA THR A 15 12.42 -10.04 27.73
C THR A 15 12.56 -8.77 26.90
N LYS A 16 13.16 -8.91 25.71
CA LYS A 16 13.42 -7.81 24.80
C LYS A 16 13.44 -8.32 23.36
N LEU A 17 13.09 -7.45 22.42
CA LEU A 17 13.29 -7.69 21.00
C LEU A 17 14.56 -6.98 20.55
N THR A 18 15.38 -7.68 19.78
CA THR A 18 16.62 -7.13 19.19
C THR A 18 16.35 -6.81 17.73
N CYS A 19 16.70 -5.59 17.30
CA CYS A 19 16.60 -5.23 15.89
C CYS A 19 17.54 -6.09 15.04
N THR A 20 17.03 -6.62 13.93
CA THR A 20 17.82 -7.43 12.97
C THR A 20 18.69 -6.57 12.06
N ASN A 21 18.38 -5.26 11.95
CA ASN A 21 19.22 -4.31 11.24
C ASN A 21 20.50 -4.04 12.06
N ARG A 22 21.64 -4.52 11.55
CA ARG A 22 22.96 -4.39 12.17
C ARG A 22 23.43 -2.93 12.35
N ILE A 23 22.86 -1.99 11.58
CA ILE A 23 23.18 -0.57 11.70
C ILE A 23 22.42 0.06 12.88
N CYS A 24 21.20 -0.41 13.15
CA CYS A 24 20.34 0.13 14.19
C CYS A 24 20.79 -0.28 15.59
N ASP A 25 21.05 -1.57 15.80
CA ASP A 25 21.50 -2.17 17.08
C ASP A 25 20.67 -1.75 18.31
N LYS A 26 19.39 -1.42 18.11
CA LYS A 26 18.46 -1.05 19.19
C LYS A 26 17.68 -2.25 19.71
N PHE A 27 17.27 -2.13 20.98
CA PHE A 27 16.44 -3.10 21.68
C PHE A 27 15.06 -2.51 21.99
N THR A 28 14.03 -3.36 22.06
CA THR A 28 12.69 -2.96 22.51
C THR A 28 12.39 -3.65 23.84
N CYS A 29 12.05 -2.88 24.87
CA CYS A 29 11.78 -3.41 26.20
C CYS A 29 10.43 -4.13 26.27
N ASN A 30 10.25 -4.98 27.29
CA ASN A 30 9.01 -5.75 27.50
C ASN A 30 7.74 -4.89 27.53
N ALA A 31 7.78 -3.69 28.12
CA ALA A 31 6.62 -2.80 28.17
C ALA A 31 6.22 -2.29 26.78
N CYS A 32 7.20 -1.88 25.96
CA CYS A 32 6.94 -1.47 24.58
C CYS A 32 6.49 -2.65 23.72
N ILE A 33 7.02 -3.85 23.93
CA ILE A 33 6.56 -5.07 23.24
C ILE A 33 5.07 -5.32 23.52
N ASN A 34 4.64 -5.22 24.77
CA ASN A 34 3.24 -5.42 25.12
C ASN A 34 2.33 -4.38 24.43
N LEU A 35 2.75 -3.11 24.41
CA LEU A 35 2.01 -2.07 23.68
C LEU A 35 1.96 -2.37 22.18
N MET A 36 3.07 -2.82 21.58
CA MET A 36 3.11 -3.24 20.18
C MET A 36 2.18 -4.41 19.92
N PHE A 37 2.08 -5.38 20.83
CA PHE A 37 1.13 -6.48 20.73
C PHE A 37 -0.32 -6.00 20.85
N GLU A 38 -0.64 -5.08 21.76
CA GLU A 38 -1.98 -4.51 21.86
C GLU A 38 -2.41 -3.83 20.55
N ILE A 39 -1.51 -3.04 19.95
CA ILE A 39 -1.74 -2.38 18.66
C ILE A 39 -1.85 -3.42 17.53
N MET A 40 -0.97 -4.41 17.51
CA MET A 40 -0.95 -5.47 16.51
C MET A 40 -2.21 -6.33 16.57
N PHE A 41 -2.65 -6.76 17.75
CA PHE A 41 -3.91 -7.49 17.88
C PHE A 41 -5.11 -6.60 17.57
N GLY A 42 -5.03 -5.29 17.84
CA GLY A 42 -6.01 -4.29 17.40
C GLY A 42 -6.22 -4.27 15.88
N HIS A 43 -5.11 -4.21 15.14
CA HIS A 43 -5.09 -4.05 13.68
C HIS A 43 -3.99 -4.92 13.03
N PRO A 44 -4.19 -6.25 12.98
CA PRO A 44 -3.14 -7.20 12.62
C PRO A 44 -2.73 -7.11 11.15
N THR A 45 -3.63 -6.66 10.27
CA THR A 45 -3.36 -6.43 8.84
C THR A 45 -2.35 -5.31 8.58
N LEU A 46 -2.24 -4.33 9.49
CA LEU A 46 -1.37 -3.17 9.34
C LEU A 46 -0.08 -3.28 10.15
N ASN A 47 -0.10 -4.06 11.22
CA ASN A 47 0.95 -4.05 12.25
C ASN A 47 1.68 -5.39 12.38
N TYR A 48 1.38 -6.37 11.52
CA TYR A 48 2.12 -7.62 11.43
C TYR A 48 2.94 -7.69 10.13
N PRO A 49 4.23 -8.11 10.17
CA PRO A 49 5.01 -8.43 11.36
C PRO A 49 5.35 -7.16 12.18
N LEU A 50 5.71 -7.33 13.46
CA LEU A 50 6.16 -6.20 14.27
C LEU A 50 7.46 -5.59 13.71
N SER A 51 7.54 -4.26 13.73
CA SER A 51 8.69 -3.49 13.25
C SER A 51 9.41 -2.73 14.35
N CYS A 52 10.72 -2.54 14.19
CA CYS A 52 11.53 -1.78 15.13
C CYS A 52 11.10 -0.31 15.18
N GLY A 53 10.67 0.18 16.35
CA GLY A 53 10.24 1.57 16.49
C GLY A 53 11.31 2.64 16.20
N ALA A 54 12.59 2.26 16.08
CA ALA A 54 13.69 3.17 15.78
C ALA A 54 14.05 3.24 14.28
N CYS A 55 13.98 2.12 13.55
CA CYS A 55 14.41 2.05 12.14
C CYS A 55 13.39 1.40 11.19
N GLN A 56 12.22 1.03 11.71
CA GLN A 56 11.11 0.37 11.00
C GLN A 56 11.43 -1.01 10.37
N GLN A 57 12.65 -1.53 10.55
CA GLN A 57 12.98 -2.90 10.14
C GLN A 57 12.10 -3.91 10.89
N SER A 58 11.48 -4.83 10.15
CA SER A 58 10.73 -5.95 10.71
C SER A 58 11.60 -6.82 11.61
N PHE A 59 11.08 -7.18 12.78
CA PHE A 59 11.75 -8.11 13.69
C PHE A 59 11.74 -9.55 13.13
N ASP A 60 12.65 -10.37 13.64
CA ASP A 60 12.67 -11.80 13.37
C ASP A 60 11.42 -12.49 13.93
N ILE A 61 10.66 -13.17 13.06
CA ILE A 61 9.38 -13.79 13.41
C ILE A 61 9.57 -14.90 14.45
N THR A 62 10.68 -15.66 14.39
CA THR A 62 10.93 -16.73 15.37
C THR A 62 11.10 -16.16 16.77
N HIS A 63 11.77 -15.01 16.89
CA HIS A 63 11.89 -14.30 18.15
C HIS A 63 10.55 -13.75 18.65
N ILE A 64 9.71 -13.21 17.76
CA ILE A 64 8.34 -12.77 18.11
C ILE A 64 7.53 -13.97 18.65
N ASP A 65 7.52 -15.10 17.95
CA ASP A 65 6.78 -16.30 18.34
C ASP A 65 7.17 -16.79 19.75
N GLN A 66 8.46 -16.82 20.05
CA GLN A 66 8.97 -17.19 21.37
C GLN A 66 8.45 -16.26 22.47
N ILE A 67 8.38 -14.96 22.20
CA ILE A 67 7.87 -13.97 23.15
C ILE A 67 6.36 -14.11 23.32
N ILE A 68 5.60 -14.31 22.24
CA ILE A 68 4.15 -14.56 22.28
C ILE A 68 3.82 -15.75 23.18
N ILE A 69 4.57 -16.85 23.01
CA ILE A 69 4.43 -18.06 23.84
C ILE A 69 4.78 -17.73 25.30
N LYS A 70 5.92 -17.07 25.54
CA LYS A 70 6.39 -16.71 26.89
C LYS A 70 5.40 -15.82 27.64
N GLN A 71 4.79 -14.87 26.93
CA GLN A 71 3.83 -13.91 27.49
C GLN A 71 2.37 -14.39 27.47
N LYS A 72 2.11 -15.62 27.00
CA LYS A 72 0.76 -16.23 26.92
C LYS A 72 -0.23 -15.49 26.01
N HIS A 73 0.27 -14.82 24.97
CA HIS A 73 -0.56 -14.19 23.93
C HIS A 73 -0.94 -15.14 22.79
N TYR A 74 -0.59 -16.43 22.90
CA TYR A 74 -0.75 -17.41 21.82
C TYR A 74 -2.19 -17.54 21.30
N GLU A 75 -3.20 -17.57 22.18
CA GLU A 75 -4.61 -17.65 21.75
C GLU A 75 -5.05 -16.41 20.97
N GLN A 76 -4.63 -15.21 21.41
CA GLN A 76 -4.91 -13.95 20.71
C GLN A 76 -4.21 -13.90 19.36
N PHE A 77 -2.97 -14.40 19.30
CA PHE A 77 -2.22 -14.50 18.05
C PHE A 77 -2.88 -15.47 17.05
N ILE A 78 -3.32 -16.64 17.51
CA ILE A 78 -4.11 -17.55 16.68
C ILE A 78 -5.38 -16.86 16.20
N ALA A 79 -6.10 -16.16 17.07
CA ALA A 79 -7.38 -15.55 16.69
C ALA A 79 -7.23 -14.36 15.73
N CYS A 80 -6.17 -13.55 15.89
CA CYS A 80 -6.04 -12.27 15.19
C CYS A 80 -5.09 -12.33 13.99
N VAL A 81 -4.05 -13.18 14.03
CA VAL A 81 -2.95 -13.15 13.06
C VAL A 81 -2.95 -14.36 12.14
N LEU A 82 -3.10 -15.59 12.66
CA LEU A 82 -3.08 -16.79 11.81
C LEU A 82 -4.12 -16.80 10.67
N PRO A 83 -5.36 -16.31 10.85
CA PRO A 83 -6.33 -16.21 9.77
C PRO A 83 -5.82 -15.39 8.57
N LEU A 84 -4.96 -14.39 8.80
CA LEU A 84 -4.37 -13.59 7.72
C LEU A 84 -3.47 -14.42 6.80
N PHE A 85 -2.82 -15.47 7.33
CA PHE A 85 -1.96 -16.36 6.56
C PHE A 85 -2.76 -17.45 5.87
N TRP A 86 -3.64 -18.13 6.62
CA TRP A 86 -4.37 -19.27 6.09
C TRP A 86 -5.50 -18.86 5.14
N SER A 87 -6.02 -17.63 5.24
CA SER A 87 -7.10 -17.19 4.37
C SER A 87 -6.74 -17.23 2.87
N LYS A 88 -5.48 -17.05 2.49
CA LYS A 88 -5.10 -17.08 1.07
C LYS A 88 -5.16 -18.48 0.46
N ASP A 89 -4.85 -19.52 1.24
CA ASP A 89 -4.72 -20.89 0.75
C ASP A 89 -5.90 -21.79 1.16
N CYS A 90 -6.70 -21.37 2.15
CA CYS A 90 -7.77 -22.19 2.73
C CYS A 90 -9.18 -21.69 2.46
N LEU A 91 -9.36 -20.49 1.89
CA LEU A 91 -10.70 -19.98 1.57
C LEU A 91 -11.19 -20.53 0.23
N GLU A 92 -12.46 -20.92 0.20
CA GLU A 92 -13.16 -21.21 -1.04
C GLU A 92 -13.47 -19.91 -1.83
N LYS A 93 -13.85 -20.04 -3.10
CA LYS A 93 -14.12 -18.87 -3.98
C LYS A 93 -15.25 -17.96 -3.46
N ASN A 94 -16.17 -18.51 -2.68
CA ASN A 94 -17.32 -17.84 -2.07
C ASN A 94 -17.04 -17.43 -0.61
N GLU A 95 -15.80 -17.57 -0.13
CA GLU A 95 -15.43 -17.21 1.24
C GLU A 95 -14.50 -16.01 1.25
N LYS A 96 -14.67 -15.16 2.26
CA LYS A 96 -13.75 -14.04 2.53
C LYS A 96 -13.50 -13.95 4.01
N LEU A 97 -12.26 -13.66 4.40
CA LEU A 97 -11.96 -13.29 5.77
C LEU A 97 -12.51 -11.88 6.02
N ALA A 98 -13.42 -11.74 6.97
CA ALA A 98 -14.01 -10.47 7.35
C ALA A 98 -13.52 -10.07 8.75
N GLN A 99 -13.12 -8.80 8.90
CA GLN A 99 -12.75 -8.21 10.18
C GLN A 99 -13.85 -7.28 10.67
N CYS A 100 -14.18 -7.34 11.96
CA CYS A 100 -15.01 -6.33 12.59
C CYS A 100 -14.28 -4.97 12.58
N PRO A 101 -14.90 -3.88 12.10
CA PRO A 101 -14.25 -2.56 12.12
C PRO A 101 -14.17 -1.94 13.53
N PHE A 102 -14.77 -2.57 14.53
CA PHE A 102 -14.88 -2.02 15.89
C PHE A 102 -14.15 -2.84 16.95
N CYS A 103 -13.58 -3.99 16.58
CA CYS A 103 -12.77 -4.82 17.47
C CYS A 103 -11.90 -5.80 16.67
N PRO A 104 -10.90 -6.45 17.29
CA PRO A 104 -10.01 -7.43 16.64
C PRO A 104 -10.66 -8.66 16.01
N TYR A 105 -11.97 -8.86 16.18
CA TYR A 105 -12.64 -10.08 15.79
C TYR A 105 -12.60 -10.32 14.28
N LEU A 106 -12.23 -11.54 13.90
CA LEU A 106 -12.15 -12.03 12.54
C LEU A 106 -13.00 -13.30 12.41
N GLU A 107 -13.68 -13.46 11.28
CA GLU A 107 -14.35 -14.70 10.92
C GLU A 107 -14.34 -14.92 9.40
N ILE A 108 -14.56 -16.17 8.99
CA ILE A 108 -14.79 -16.52 7.59
C ILE A 108 -16.24 -16.20 7.28
N HIS A 109 -16.45 -15.29 6.33
CA HIS A 109 -17.75 -14.87 5.86
C HIS A 109 -18.04 -15.49 4.50
N THR A 110 -19.17 -16.19 4.38
CA THR A 110 -19.59 -16.84 3.13
C THR A 110 -20.54 -15.95 2.34
N THR A 111 -20.39 -15.90 1.03
CA THR A 111 -21.21 -15.04 0.15
C THR A 111 -22.65 -15.53 -0.01
N ASP A 112 -22.94 -16.76 0.42
CA ASP A 112 -24.19 -17.47 0.12
C ASP A 112 -25.25 -17.31 1.22
N ALA A 113 -24.84 -16.96 2.45
CA ALA A 113 -25.73 -16.92 3.62
C ALA A 113 -26.30 -15.52 3.94
N CYS A 114 -25.69 -14.45 3.42
CA CYS A 114 -26.06 -13.07 3.67
C CYS A 114 -25.67 -12.23 2.45
N PRO A 115 -26.41 -11.17 2.08
CA PRO A 115 -25.86 -10.20 1.13
C PRO A 115 -24.53 -9.68 1.70
N LEU A 116 -23.44 -10.04 1.00
CA LEU A 116 -21.99 -9.85 1.19
C LEU A 116 -21.45 -8.57 1.84
N TYR A 117 -22.33 -7.65 2.19
CA TYR A 117 -22.03 -6.27 2.51
C TYR A 117 -22.32 -5.92 3.96
N PHE A 118 -23.00 -6.80 4.71
CA PHE A 118 -23.26 -6.59 6.13
C PHE A 118 -22.68 -7.71 6.97
N PHE A 119 -22.08 -7.32 8.08
CA PHE A 119 -21.36 -8.18 9.00
C PHE A 119 -21.88 -7.98 10.40
N THR A 120 -22.22 -9.06 11.10
CA THR A 120 -22.60 -9.00 12.52
C THR A 120 -21.50 -9.66 13.32
N CYS A 121 -20.77 -8.86 14.10
CA CYS A 121 -19.64 -9.33 14.89
C CYS A 121 -20.09 -10.34 15.96
N GLN A 122 -19.59 -11.57 15.89
CA GLN A 122 -19.89 -12.62 16.87
C GLN A 122 -19.05 -12.51 18.16
N HIS A 123 -18.12 -11.55 18.25
CA HIS A 123 -17.41 -11.30 19.50
C HIS A 123 -18.40 -10.94 20.64
N PRO A 124 -18.40 -11.67 21.77
CA PRO A 124 -19.41 -11.53 22.82
C PRO A 124 -19.56 -10.13 23.42
N SER A 125 -18.48 -9.34 23.45
CA SER A 125 -18.52 -7.96 23.95
C SER A 125 -18.83 -6.90 22.89
N CYS A 126 -18.77 -7.24 21.60
CA CYS A 126 -18.99 -6.29 20.51
C CYS A 126 -20.42 -6.36 20.00
N GLY A 127 -20.83 -7.51 19.43
CA GLY A 127 -22.17 -7.72 18.88
C GLY A 127 -22.63 -6.73 17.78
N LYS A 128 -21.76 -5.79 17.37
CA LYS A 128 -22.12 -4.72 16.43
C LYS A 128 -22.32 -5.27 15.03
N ARG A 129 -23.27 -4.67 14.32
CA ARG A 129 -23.47 -4.87 12.89
C ARG A 129 -22.80 -3.74 12.10
N SER A 130 -22.14 -4.06 11.00
CA SER A 130 -21.44 -3.08 10.16
C SER A 130 -21.59 -3.36 8.68
N CYS A 131 -21.47 -2.33 7.85
CA CYS A 131 -21.25 -2.50 6.42
C CYS A 131 -19.78 -2.86 6.14
N LEU A 132 -19.50 -3.89 5.35
CA LEU A 132 -18.14 -4.30 4.97
C LEU A 132 -17.53 -3.41 3.85
N ILE A 133 -18.33 -2.59 3.18
CA ILE A 133 -17.85 -1.70 2.12
C ILE A 133 -17.27 -0.40 2.70
N CYS A 134 -17.99 0.21 3.64
CA CYS A 134 -17.67 1.53 4.20
C CYS A 134 -17.38 1.51 5.71
N LEU A 135 -17.46 0.34 6.35
CA LEU A 135 -17.21 0.13 7.77
C LEU A 135 -18.19 0.85 8.73
N HIS A 136 -19.30 1.40 8.22
CA HIS A 136 -20.31 2.08 9.03
C HIS A 136 -21.05 1.11 9.96
N ALA A 137 -21.35 1.55 11.19
CA ALA A 137 -22.14 0.78 12.15
C ALA A 137 -23.63 0.86 11.80
N ILE A 138 -24.27 -0.29 11.59
CA ILE A 138 -25.70 -0.38 11.28
C ILE A 138 -26.49 -0.53 12.57
N LYS A 139 -27.42 0.41 12.82
CA LYS A 139 -28.19 0.45 14.07
C LYS A 139 -29.40 -0.48 14.06
N ASP A 140 -30.11 -0.53 12.94
CA ASP A 140 -31.35 -1.28 12.76
C ASP A 140 -31.60 -1.59 11.28
N ASP A 141 -32.70 -2.30 10.99
CA ASP A 141 -33.07 -2.74 9.64
C ASP A 141 -33.45 -1.57 8.70
N ASN A 142 -33.91 -0.45 9.25
CA ASN A 142 -34.23 0.73 8.45
C ASN A 142 -32.94 1.45 8.01
N ASP A 143 -31.99 1.60 8.93
CA ASP A 143 -30.63 2.08 8.64
C ASP A 143 -29.95 1.19 7.60
N GLU A 144 -30.07 -0.14 7.73
CA GLU A 144 -29.57 -1.09 6.73
C GLU A 144 -30.18 -0.85 5.35
N SER A 145 -31.50 -0.70 5.24
CA SER A 145 -32.21 -0.51 3.97
C SER A 145 -31.76 0.76 3.24
N ILE A 146 -31.64 1.87 3.97
CA ILE A 146 -31.13 3.13 3.43
C ILE A 146 -29.68 2.94 2.97
N HIS A 147 -28.84 2.36 3.82
CA HIS A 147 -27.43 2.15 3.53
C HIS A 147 -27.20 1.24 2.33
N ARG A 148 -28.00 0.16 2.21
CA ARG A 148 -28.01 -0.78 1.10
C ARG A 148 -28.20 -0.08 -0.24
N SER A 149 -29.14 0.87 -0.31
CA SER A 149 -29.48 1.59 -1.54
C SER A 149 -28.36 2.51 -2.05
N GLN A 150 -27.49 3.00 -1.16
CA GLN A 150 -26.41 3.93 -1.51
C GLN A 150 -25.06 3.23 -1.65
N CYS A 151 -24.72 2.38 -0.68
CA CYS A 151 -23.37 1.84 -0.55
C CYS A 151 -23.08 0.71 -1.55
N ILE A 152 -24.04 -0.20 -1.75
CA ILE A 152 -23.86 -1.36 -2.64
C ILE A 152 -23.77 -0.93 -4.09
N GLU A 153 -24.63 0.01 -4.52
CA GLU A 153 -24.62 0.56 -5.87
C GLU A 153 -23.24 1.13 -6.23
N LEU A 154 -22.61 1.80 -5.27
CA LEU A 154 -21.34 2.47 -5.46
C LEU A 154 -20.10 1.58 -5.23
N HIS A 155 -20.28 0.38 -4.66
CA HIS A 155 -19.18 -0.47 -4.22
C HIS A 155 -18.20 -0.83 -5.35
N SER A 156 -18.71 -1.26 -6.50
CA SER A 156 -17.85 -1.63 -7.63
C SER A 156 -17.00 -0.47 -8.12
N TYR A 157 -17.54 0.75 -8.12
CA TYR A 157 -16.81 1.95 -8.50
C TYR A 157 -15.81 2.40 -7.43
N LYS A 158 -16.16 2.24 -6.14
CA LYS A 158 -15.23 2.42 -5.03
C LYS A 158 -14.00 1.52 -5.21
N GLU A 159 -14.20 0.22 -5.48
CA GLU A 159 -13.07 -0.70 -5.72
C GLU A 159 -12.19 -0.28 -6.90
N MET A 160 -12.77 0.29 -7.97
CA MET A 160 -12.01 0.79 -9.11
C MET A 160 -11.10 1.95 -8.70
N ILE A 161 -11.62 2.90 -7.92
CA ILE A 161 -10.85 4.05 -7.41
C ILE A 161 -9.74 3.57 -6.46
N GLU A 162 -10.05 2.68 -5.51
CA GLU A 162 -9.04 2.15 -4.57
C GLU A 162 -7.91 1.41 -5.31
N LYS A 163 -8.25 0.56 -6.29
CA LYS A 163 -7.26 -0.14 -7.12
C LYS A 163 -6.43 0.81 -7.97
N ALA A 164 -7.02 1.87 -8.51
CA ALA A 164 -6.32 2.89 -9.28
C ALA A 164 -5.33 3.67 -8.40
N ALA A 165 -5.76 4.09 -7.21
CA ALA A 165 -4.90 4.77 -6.23
C ALA A 165 -3.73 3.88 -5.78
N GLU A 166 -4.02 2.63 -5.41
CA GLU A 166 -3.00 1.66 -5.02
C GLU A 166 -2.00 1.41 -6.16
N SER A 167 -2.48 1.17 -7.37
CA SER A 167 -1.62 0.86 -8.53
C SER A 167 -0.84 2.06 -9.05
N GLY A 168 -1.32 3.29 -8.80
CA GLY A 168 -0.58 4.52 -9.13
C GLY A 168 0.56 4.81 -8.17
N SER A 169 0.35 4.54 -6.88
CA SER A 169 1.35 4.75 -5.81
C SER A 169 2.48 3.71 -5.79
N GLN A 170 2.34 2.62 -6.56
CA GLN A 170 3.26 1.49 -6.56
C GLN A 170 3.64 1.08 -7.98
N GLN A 171 4.79 0.44 -8.14
CA GLN A 171 5.12 -0.27 -9.38
C GLN A 171 5.16 -1.77 -9.11
N HIS A 172 4.95 -2.55 -10.17
CA HIS A 172 5.06 -4.00 -10.12
C HIS A 172 6.29 -4.47 -10.89
N CYS A 173 6.95 -5.51 -10.39
CA CYS A 173 7.91 -6.25 -11.19
C CYS A 173 7.22 -6.82 -12.44
N PRO A 174 7.68 -6.52 -13.66
CA PRO A 174 7.02 -6.95 -14.90
C PRO A 174 7.00 -8.47 -15.10
N HIS A 175 7.81 -9.22 -14.35
CA HIS A 175 7.84 -10.69 -14.42
C HIS A 175 6.99 -11.36 -13.33
N CYS A 176 7.25 -11.07 -12.05
CA CYS A 176 6.61 -11.80 -10.95
C CYS A 176 5.48 -11.03 -10.24
N GLN A 177 5.19 -9.80 -10.68
CA GLN A 177 4.12 -8.94 -10.16
C GLN A 177 4.26 -8.58 -8.67
N LEU A 178 5.47 -8.75 -8.08
CA LEU A 178 5.77 -8.21 -6.76
C LEU A 178 5.64 -6.68 -6.80
N ARG A 179 4.79 -6.14 -5.93
CA ARG A 179 4.56 -4.70 -5.78
C ARG A 179 5.63 -4.09 -4.89
N GLY A 180 6.08 -2.90 -5.23
CA GLY A 180 7.06 -2.14 -4.46
C GLY A 180 6.88 -0.64 -4.61
N ILE A 181 7.15 0.07 -3.52
CA ILE A 181 7.36 1.51 -3.50
C ILE A 181 8.86 1.71 -3.42
N LYS A 182 9.37 2.58 -4.27
CA LYS A 182 10.78 2.95 -4.23
C LYS A 182 11.01 4.03 -3.16
N ASP A 183 12.23 4.20 -2.68
CA ASP A 183 12.60 5.17 -1.63
C ASP A 183 13.84 6.02 -1.99
N ASP A 184 14.32 5.93 -3.24
CA ASP A 184 15.40 6.74 -3.78
C ASP A 184 15.08 7.24 -5.22
N GLY A 185 15.89 8.16 -5.75
CA GLY A 185 15.69 8.77 -7.07
C GLY A 185 16.17 7.94 -8.27
N CYS A 186 16.88 6.82 -8.07
CA CYS A 186 17.51 6.04 -9.15
C CYS A 186 16.51 5.15 -9.90
N THR A 187 16.28 5.33 -11.19
CA THR A 187 15.19 4.60 -11.87
C THR A 187 15.44 3.08 -12.02
N HIS A 188 16.64 2.58 -11.76
CA HIS A 188 16.95 1.14 -11.82
C HIS A 188 16.41 0.37 -10.60
N MET A 189 15.76 -0.77 -10.84
CA MET A 189 15.23 -1.68 -9.83
C MET A 189 15.72 -3.11 -10.06
N VAL A 190 16.00 -3.83 -8.97
CA VAL A 190 16.21 -5.29 -8.99
C VAL A 190 15.15 -5.94 -8.10
N CYS A 191 14.35 -6.85 -8.65
CA CYS A 191 13.29 -7.52 -7.90
C CYS A 191 13.88 -8.51 -6.89
N GLU A 192 13.61 -8.31 -5.60
CA GLU A 192 14.11 -9.20 -4.54
C GLU A 192 13.59 -10.64 -4.63
N ARG A 193 12.42 -10.85 -5.26
CA ARG A 193 11.82 -12.19 -5.40
C ARG A 193 12.42 -12.99 -6.56
N CYS A 194 12.62 -12.36 -7.72
CA CYS A 194 12.99 -13.07 -8.94
C CYS A 194 14.33 -12.63 -9.55
N GLY A 195 15.01 -11.63 -8.96
CA GLY A 195 16.29 -11.11 -9.41
C GLY A 195 16.24 -10.30 -10.70
N LEU A 196 15.06 -10.06 -11.27
CA LEU A 196 14.93 -9.33 -12.53
C LEU A 196 15.27 -7.86 -12.34
N SER A 197 16.09 -7.32 -13.24
CA SER A 197 16.35 -5.90 -13.35
C SER A 197 15.35 -5.21 -14.30
N TRP A 198 14.78 -4.08 -13.88
CA TRP A 198 13.74 -3.34 -14.62
C TRP A 198 13.78 -1.84 -14.26
N CYS A 199 13.20 -0.99 -15.11
CA CYS A 199 13.14 0.46 -14.88
C CYS A 199 11.86 0.84 -14.12
N TYR A 200 11.98 1.53 -12.99
CA TYR A 200 10.86 2.01 -12.17
C TYR A 200 9.97 3.02 -12.89
N LEU A 201 10.57 3.84 -13.78
CA LEU A 201 9.86 4.90 -14.49
C LEU A 201 8.93 4.33 -15.57
N CYS A 202 9.47 3.55 -16.52
CA CYS A 202 8.69 2.96 -17.62
C CYS A 202 8.08 1.59 -17.30
N GLY A 203 8.52 0.91 -16.24
CA GLY A 203 8.05 -0.42 -15.86
C GLY A 203 8.56 -1.56 -16.74
N MET A 204 9.46 -1.29 -17.70
CA MET A 204 9.98 -2.28 -18.65
C MET A 204 11.16 -3.06 -18.09
N LYS A 205 11.33 -4.30 -18.55
CA LYS A 205 12.54 -5.09 -18.28
C LYS A 205 13.75 -4.43 -18.93
N GLU A 206 14.95 -4.69 -18.41
CA GLU A 206 16.19 -4.20 -19.02
C GLU A 206 16.28 -4.56 -20.52
N GLU A 207 15.97 -5.81 -20.87
CA GLU A 207 15.97 -6.32 -22.25
C GLU A 207 14.91 -5.72 -23.17
N GLU A 208 13.88 -5.07 -22.61
CA GLU A 208 12.75 -4.46 -23.34
C GLU A 208 12.90 -2.93 -23.43
N CYS A 209 13.89 -2.35 -22.77
CA CYS A 209 14.12 -0.92 -22.75
C CYS A 209 14.58 -0.40 -24.13
N LEU A 210 14.09 0.77 -24.52
CA LEU A 210 14.47 1.40 -25.78
C LEU A 210 15.97 1.78 -25.77
N VAL A 211 16.69 1.36 -26.80
CA VAL A 211 18.12 1.64 -27.05
C VAL A 211 18.36 1.89 -28.55
N ASP A 212 19.56 2.30 -28.93
CA ASP A 212 19.94 2.46 -30.34
C ASP A 212 20.06 1.12 -31.07
N ASP A 213 19.88 1.15 -32.39
CA ASP A 213 20.06 -0.01 -33.26
C ASP A 213 21.49 -0.58 -33.10
N ASN A 214 21.59 -1.89 -32.84
CA ASN A 214 22.84 -2.64 -32.63
C ASN A 214 23.56 -2.39 -31.29
N VAL A 215 22.91 -1.74 -30.31
CA VAL A 215 23.41 -1.66 -28.93
C VAL A 215 22.73 -2.73 -28.08
N GLU A 216 23.48 -3.39 -27.20
CA GLU A 216 22.90 -4.34 -26.26
C GLU A 216 21.99 -3.59 -25.25
N PRO A 217 20.77 -4.08 -25.00
CA PRO A 217 19.84 -3.43 -24.09
C PRO A 217 20.35 -3.56 -22.65
N THR A 218 20.89 -2.45 -22.15
CA THR A 218 21.34 -2.28 -20.76
C THR A 218 20.72 -1.00 -20.20
N PHE A 219 20.61 -0.85 -18.88
CA PHE A 219 20.13 0.42 -18.32
C PHE A 219 20.98 1.62 -18.75
N SER A 220 22.30 1.44 -18.81
CA SER A 220 23.18 2.53 -19.26
C SER A 220 22.87 2.97 -20.69
N ALA A 221 22.56 2.02 -21.59
CA ALA A 221 22.17 2.34 -22.95
C ALA A 221 20.76 2.96 -23.02
N HIS A 222 19.82 2.48 -22.19
CA HIS A 222 18.48 3.04 -22.09
C HIS A 222 18.46 4.47 -21.55
N ASN A 223 19.37 4.79 -20.63
CA ASN A 223 19.47 6.11 -20.02
C ASN A 223 20.30 7.10 -20.83
N GLN A 224 21.00 6.63 -21.87
CA GLN A 224 21.85 7.47 -22.69
C GLN A 224 21.02 8.38 -23.60
N ASP A 225 21.35 9.68 -23.58
CA ASP A 225 20.71 10.73 -24.39
C ASP A 225 19.18 10.67 -24.28
N TRP A 226 18.68 10.36 -23.07
CA TRP A 226 17.27 10.08 -22.81
C TRP A 226 16.40 11.29 -23.15
N GLU A 227 16.93 12.49 -22.94
CA GLU A 227 16.27 13.76 -23.22
C GLU A 227 16.03 14.00 -24.72
N GLN A 228 16.71 13.25 -25.59
CA GLN A 228 16.58 13.34 -27.06
C GLN A 228 15.70 12.24 -27.66
N HIS A 229 15.32 11.24 -26.87
CA HIS A 229 14.64 10.04 -27.36
C HIS A 229 13.37 9.74 -26.56
N GLU A 230 12.21 10.01 -27.16
CA GLU A 230 10.92 9.63 -26.57
C GLU A 230 10.89 8.11 -26.31
N GLY A 231 10.62 7.74 -25.06
CA GLY A 231 10.61 6.34 -24.61
C GLY A 231 11.88 5.88 -23.91
N ARG A 232 12.96 6.67 -23.91
CA ARG A 232 14.07 6.51 -22.96
C ARG A 232 13.74 7.14 -21.62
N CYS A 233 14.36 6.64 -20.55
CA CYS A 233 14.17 7.16 -19.20
C CYS A 233 15.49 7.70 -18.67
N PRO A 234 15.50 8.73 -17.82
CA PRO A 234 16.68 9.14 -17.08
C PRO A 234 17.18 8.05 -16.14
N MET A 235 18.46 8.11 -15.80
CA MET A 235 19.05 7.28 -14.75
C MET A 235 18.57 7.67 -13.35
N SER A 236 18.32 8.97 -13.14
CA SER A 236 17.79 9.51 -11.88
C SER A 236 16.67 10.52 -12.14
N LEU A 237 15.60 10.47 -11.35
CA LEU A 237 14.44 11.34 -11.53
C LEU A 237 14.80 12.84 -11.44
N VAL A 238 15.75 13.23 -10.59
CA VAL A 238 16.16 14.65 -10.45
C VAL A 238 16.76 15.23 -11.73
N SER A 239 17.33 14.38 -12.60
CA SER A 239 17.85 14.86 -13.89
C SER A 239 16.74 15.33 -14.83
N ILE A 240 15.48 14.97 -14.58
CA ILE A 240 14.35 15.44 -15.37
C ILE A 240 14.16 16.95 -15.19
N HIS A 241 14.44 17.50 -14.00
CA HIS A 241 14.31 18.94 -13.75
C HIS A 241 15.16 19.81 -14.69
N GLU A 242 16.34 19.32 -15.10
CA GLU A 242 17.23 20.03 -16.03
C GLU A 242 16.62 20.22 -17.42
N PHE A 243 15.51 19.53 -17.69
CA PHE A 243 14.85 19.49 -18.99
C PHE A 243 13.36 19.87 -18.92
N ASP A 244 12.71 19.58 -17.80
CA ASP A 244 11.31 19.85 -17.51
C ASP A 244 11.17 20.42 -16.09
N GLU A 245 11.12 21.75 -15.99
CA GLU A 245 11.09 22.50 -14.72
C GLU A 245 9.88 22.18 -13.82
N ARG A 246 8.88 21.44 -14.33
CA ARG A 246 7.75 20.95 -13.54
C ARG A 246 8.18 19.90 -12.51
N TRP A 247 9.26 19.18 -12.77
CA TRP A 247 9.82 18.20 -11.85
C TRP A 247 10.55 18.89 -10.71
N PRO A 248 10.49 18.39 -9.47
CA PRO A 248 11.29 18.89 -8.36
C PRO A 248 12.80 18.68 -8.54
N GLN A 249 13.63 19.29 -7.68
CA GLN A 249 15.10 19.18 -7.74
C GLN A 249 15.69 18.14 -6.79
N ASP A 250 14.93 17.70 -5.79
CA ASP A 250 15.34 16.68 -4.83
C ASP A 250 14.70 15.32 -5.13
N ASP A 251 15.39 14.25 -4.72
CA ASP A 251 15.01 12.87 -5.06
C ASP A 251 13.65 12.50 -4.48
N GLN A 252 13.35 12.95 -3.25
CA GLN A 252 12.13 12.60 -2.54
C GLN A 252 10.91 13.26 -3.19
N ASP A 253 10.95 14.57 -3.44
CA ASP A 253 9.86 15.30 -4.07
C ASP A 253 9.69 14.83 -5.53
N CYS A 254 10.77 14.48 -6.24
CA CYS A 254 10.67 13.87 -7.58
C CYS A 254 9.89 12.56 -7.56
N LEU A 255 10.15 11.71 -6.57
CA LEU A 255 9.49 10.43 -6.42
C LEU A 255 8.01 10.62 -6.04
N GLU A 256 7.72 11.52 -5.11
CA GLU A 256 6.35 11.90 -4.75
C GLU A 256 5.59 12.47 -5.94
N TYR A 257 6.23 13.34 -6.74
CA TYR A 257 5.69 13.88 -7.99
C TYR A 257 5.36 12.76 -8.98
N PHE A 258 6.27 11.79 -9.16
CA PHE A 258 6.05 10.65 -10.04
C PHE A 258 4.88 9.77 -9.60
N HIS A 259 4.79 9.44 -8.31
CA HIS A 259 3.68 8.64 -7.77
C HIS A 259 2.35 9.39 -7.85
N ARG A 260 2.35 10.69 -7.57
CA ARG A 260 1.18 11.55 -7.74
C ARG A 260 0.74 11.57 -9.20
N TYR A 261 1.68 11.75 -10.14
CA TYR A 261 1.41 11.72 -11.57
C TYR A 261 0.72 10.41 -11.98
N ARG A 262 1.33 9.27 -11.61
CA ARG A 262 0.80 7.95 -11.99
C ARG A 262 -0.56 7.68 -11.39
N THR A 263 -0.76 8.07 -10.13
CA THR A 263 -2.04 7.92 -9.46
C THR A 263 -3.13 8.73 -10.14
N LEU A 264 -2.86 9.99 -10.47
CA LEU A 264 -3.81 10.82 -11.21
C LEU A 264 -4.11 10.27 -12.61
N CYS A 265 -3.12 9.74 -13.34
CA CYS A 265 -3.39 9.01 -14.59
C CYS A 265 -4.39 7.87 -14.40
N GLN A 266 -4.15 7.00 -13.41
CA GLN A 266 -5.02 5.84 -13.16
C GLN A 266 -6.42 6.27 -12.70
N LEU A 267 -6.51 7.27 -11.84
CA LEU A 267 -7.78 7.84 -11.39
C LEU A 267 -8.55 8.49 -12.54
N TYR A 268 -7.86 9.16 -13.47
CA TYR A 268 -8.48 9.74 -14.66
C TYR A 268 -9.07 8.66 -15.59
N GLU A 269 -8.36 7.53 -15.77
CA GLU A 269 -8.91 6.39 -16.53
C GLU A 269 -10.20 5.85 -15.89
N VAL A 270 -10.25 5.75 -14.56
CA VAL A 270 -11.48 5.36 -13.85
C VAL A 270 -12.57 6.42 -14.02
N PHE A 271 -12.24 7.70 -13.89
CA PHE A 271 -13.16 8.82 -14.08
C PHE A 271 -13.86 8.76 -15.44
N LYS A 272 -13.12 8.50 -16.54
CA LYS A 272 -13.70 8.33 -17.88
C LYS A 272 -14.74 7.22 -17.96
N ILE A 273 -14.61 6.17 -17.14
CA ILE A 273 -15.55 5.04 -17.10
C ILE A 273 -16.78 5.37 -16.27
N ILE A 274 -16.60 5.97 -15.09
CA ILE A 274 -17.69 6.17 -14.13
C ILE A 274 -18.48 7.46 -14.37
N GLY A 275 -17.84 8.49 -14.92
CA GLY A 275 -18.41 9.81 -15.16
C GLY A 275 -18.49 10.68 -13.91
N ASP A 276 -18.79 11.96 -14.15
CA ASP A 276 -18.76 13.03 -13.15
C ASP A 276 -19.70 12.80 -11.97
N ASP A 277 -21.00 12.63 -12.27
CA ASP A 277 -22.05 12.45 -11.26
C ASP A 277 -21.74 11.31 -10.27
N LYS A 278 -21.13 10.23 -10.76
CA LYS A 278 -20.79 9.07 -9.92
C LYS A 278 -19.54 9.32 -9.09
N LEU A 279 -18.54 10.00 -9.64
CA LEU A 279 -17.33 10.36 -8.88
C LEU A 279 -17.69 11.29 -7.71
N ASP A 280 -18.53 12.30 -7.96
CA ASP A 280 -19.03 13.20 -6.90
C ASP A 280 -19.84 12.43 -5.86
N LYS A 281 -20.76 11.54 -6.29
CA LYS A 281 -21.55 10.72 -5.36
C LYS A 281 -20.67 9.79 -4.52
N LEU A 282 -19.62 9.19 -5.11
CA LEU A 282 -18.64 8.36 -4.40
C LEU A 282 -17.89 9.16 -3.34
N ASN A 283 -17.36 10.32 -3.71
CA ASN A 283 -16.60 11.14 -2.79
C ASN A 283 -17.48 11.68 -1.66
N ASN A 284 -18.69 12.13 -1.95
CA ASN A 284 -19.64 12.56 -0.91
C ASN A 284 -20.06 11.42 0.04
N THR A 285 -20.10 10.17 -0.46
CA THR A 285 -20.52 9.01 0.35
C THR A 285 -19.38 8.43 1.18
N PHE A 286 -18.16 8.38 0.63
CA PHE A 286 -17.04 7.66 1.23
C PHE A 286 -15.83 8.53 1.59
N GLY A 287 -15.77 9.78 1.12
CA GLY A 287 -14.60 10.64 1.26
C GLY A 287 -13.35 10.08 0.60
N ILE A 288 -13.50 9.20 -0.42
CA ILE A 288 -12.40 8.40 -0.94
C ILE A 288 -11.35 9.21 -1.69
N ILE A 289 -11.75 10.30 -2.37
CA ILE A 289 -10.81 11.16 -3.08
C ILE A 289 -10.16 12.13 -2.09
N ASP A 290 -10.98 12.85 -1.31
CA ASP A 290 -10.51 13.84 -0.35
C ASP A 290 -9.60 13.21 0.72
N GLY A 291 -9.95 12.01 1.18
CA GLY A 291 -9.18 11.24 2.16
C GLY A 291 -7.86 10.68 1.60
N SER A 292 -7.68 10.68 0.28
CA SER A 292 -6.48 10.16 -0.39
C SER A 292 -5.47 11.26 -0.77
N GLY A 293 -5.73 12.54 -0.45
CA GLY A 293 -4.82 13.64 -0.79
C GLY A 293 -4.89 14.10 -2.25
N TYR A 294 -5.99 13.80 -2.93
CA TYR A 294 -6.30 14.26 -4.29
C TYR A 294 -7.59 15.07 -4.28
N THR A 295 -7.81 15.88 -5.30
CA THR A 295 -9.08 16.57 -5.54
C THR A 295 -9.75 16.05 -6.80
N ILE A 296 -11.07 16.21 -6.89
CA ILE A 296 -11.83 15.83 -8.08
C ILE A 296 -11.40 16.66 -9.29
N GLU A 297 -11.13 17.95 -9.08
CA GLU A 297 -10.63 18.86 -10.10
C GLU A 297 -9.28 18.40 -10.66
N GLU A 298 -8.34 17.98 -9.81
CA GLU A 298 -7.05 17.44 -10.27
C GLU A 298 -7.19 16.20 -11.13
N ILE A 299 -8.15 15.33 -10.82
CA ILE A 299 -8.43 14.13 -11.62
C ILE A 299 -9.00 14.56 -12.97
N LYS A 300 -9.98 15.47 -13.00
CA LYS A 300 -10.64 15.96 -14.22
C LYS A 300 -9.67 16.65 -15.17
N ASP A 301 -8.80 17.49 -14.63
CA ASP A 301 -7.83 18.29 -15.40
C ASP A 301 -6.61 17.48 -15.86
N TYR A 302 -6.60 16.16 -15.64
CA TYR A 302 -5.48 15.30 -15.98
C TYR A 302 -5.46 14.82 -17.44
N GLU A 303 -6.48 15.17 -18.22
CA GLU A 303 -6.55 14.84 -19.64
C GLU A 303 -5.31 15.36 -20.39
N ASN A 304 -4.57 14.45 -21.03
CA ASN A 304 -3.37 14.74 -21.84
C ASN A 304 -2.13 15.25 -21.08
N ARG A 305 -2.02 15.05 -19.77
CA ARG A 305 -0.75 15.34 -19.10
C ARG A 305 0.32 14.36 -19.56
N ILE A 306 1.46 14.92 -19.98
CA ILE A 306 2.65 14.18 -20.38
C ILE A 306 3.60 14.15 -19.18
N LEU A 307 4.12 12.97 -18.86
CA LEU A 307 5.04 12.73 -17.74
C LEU A 307 6.31 13.56 -17.85
N ILE A 308 6.93 13.53 -19.04
CA ILE A 308 8.13 14.29 -19.38
C ILE A 308 7.86 15.05 -20.66
N ASN A 309 8.02 16.36 -20.64
CA ASN A 309 7.80 17.18 -21.83
C ASN A 309 9.03 17.23 -22.75
N TYR A 310 9.18 16.26 -23.66
CA TYR A 310 10.28 16.18 -24.65
C TYR A 310 10.35 17.34 -25.66
N SER A 311 9.37 18.24 -25.70
CA SER A 311 9.30 19.32 -26.71
C SER A 311 10.01 20.62 -26.32
N SER A 312 10.56 20.73 -25.10
CA SER A 312 11.13 22.00 -24.58
C SER A 312 12.50 22.40 -25.16
N LYS A 313 13.27 21.49 -25.78
CA LYS A 313 14.65 21.79 -26.27
C LYS A 313 14.83 21.82 -27.79
N SER A 314 13.81 21.59 -28.61
CA SER A 314 13.99 21.53 -30.07
C SER A 314 14.20 22.89 -30.77
N ASP A 315 14.17 24.01 -30.04
CA ASP A 315 14.14 25.37 -30.59
C ASP A 315 15.36 26.26 -30.20
N GLU A 316 16.43 25.70 -29.62
CA GLU A 316 17.73 26.39 -29.42
C GLU A 316 18.85 25.78 -30.30
#